data_AF-A0A7X0BWR3-F1
#
_entry.id   AF-A0A7X0BWR3-F1
#
_cell.length_a   1.000
_cell.length_b   1.000
_cell.length_c   1.000
_cell.angle_alpha   90.00
_cell.angle_beta   90.00
_cell.angle_gamma   90.00
#
_symmetry.space_group_name_H-M   'P 1'
#
loop_
_entity.id
_entity.type
_entity.pdbx_description
1 polymer ?
#
loop_
_entity_poly.entity_id
_entity_poly.type
_entity_poly.pdbx_seq_one_letter_code
_entity_poly.pdbx_strand_id
1 'polypeptide(L)'
;MKPSLKQIWPLVATVLLLLLQGCTIASHEAKNKFWSMQSDIQRLPSISVVAEPGYISYPLLFARKQLFENVATCTGTYPVEIEVKVTVKPAENIFAALSWLVVSGSSGFLIPYRAANPRQAEFTVKVHGEEIKKFKYDDNKYVWIASLGVFSGALSQKNDEYYVEELIADQFVNSFIIDLHKDKSLHDKLLSAK
;
A
#
# COMPACT_ATOMS: atom_id res chain seq x y z
N MET A 1 -49.92 -24.56 1.97
CA MET A 1 -49.91 -23.62 0.82
C MET A 1 -48.46 -23.44 0.37
N LYS A 2 -48.11 -23.84 -0.86
CA LYS A 2 -46.75 -23.61 -1.41
C LYS A 2 -46.66 -22.15 -1.90
N PRO A 3 -45.68 -21.35 -1.48
CA PRO A 3 -45.50 -20.00 -2.01
C PRO A 3 -45.22 -20.07 -3.51
N SER A 4 -45.86 -19.18 -4.28
CA SER A 4 -45.65 -19.16 -5.74
C SER A 4 -44.28 -18.58 -6.08
N LEU A 5 -43.63 -19.04 -7.15
CA LEU A 5 -42.32 -18.54 -7.59
C LEU A 5 -42.26 -17.01 -7.74
N LYS A 6 -43.40 -16.35 -8.00
CA LYS A 6 -43.52 -14.89 -8.11
C LYS A 6 -43.36 -14.15 -6.77
N GLN A 7 -43.60 -14.81 -5.63
CA GLN A 7 -43.41 -14.22 -4.29
C GLN A 7 -41.96 -14.36 -3.79
N ILE A 8 -41.21 -15.32 -4.32
CA ILE A 8 -39.83 -15.62 -3.88
C ILE A 8 -38.81 -14.69 -4.56
N TRP A 9 -39.04 -14.37 -5.84
CA TRP A 9 -38.18 -13.49 -6.63
C TRP A 9 -37.89 -12.11 -6.02
N PRO A 10 -38.88 -11.32 -5.54
CA PRO A 10 -38.58 -10.03 -4.94
C PRO A 10 -37.81 -10.17 -3.62
N LEU A 11 -38.03 -11.24 -2.86
CA LEU A 11 -37.33 -11.52 -1.61
C LEU A 11 -35.86 -11.89 -1.86
N VAL A 12 -35.62 -12.74 -2.87
CA VAL A 12 -34.27 -13.10 -3.33
C VAL A 12 -33.55 -11.88 -3.90
N ALA A 13 -34.22 -11.05 -4.70
CA ALA A 13 -33.66 -9.81 -5.25
C ALA A 13 -33.32 -8.80 -4.14
N THR A 14 -34.16 -8.67 -3.11
CA THR A 14 -33.92 -7.76 -1.97
C THR A 14 -32.76 -8.25 -1.09
N VAL A 15 -32.67 -9.55 -0.85
CA VAL A 15 -31.54 -10.16 -0.12
C VAL A 15 -30.24 -10.02 -0.93
N LEU A 16 -30.27 -10.23 -2.24
CA LEU A 16 -29.12 -9.96 -3.13
C LEU A 16 -28.72 -8.49 -3.11
N LEU A 17 -29.68 -7.55 -3.15
CA LEU A 17 -29.41 -6.12 -3.07
C LEU A 17 -28.83 -5.71 -1.71
N LEU A 18 -29.32 -6.27 -0.60
CA LEU A 18 -28.77 -6.04 0.74
C LEU A 18 -27.37 -6.65 0.90
N LEU A 19 -27.08 -7.77 0.23
CA LEU A 19 -25.75 -8.38 0.19
C LEU A 19 -24.76 -7.62 -0.68
N LEU A 20 -25.25 -6.93 -1.72
CA LEU A 20 -24.46 -6.03 -2.56
C LEU A 20 -24.13 -4.69 -1.87
N GLN A 21 -24.76 -4.37 -0.73
CA GLN A 21 -24.40 -3.22 0.12
C GLN A 21 -23.24 -3.53 1.08
N GLY A 22 -22.36 -4.48 0.73
CA GLY A 22 -21.12 -4.69 1.45
C GLY A 22 -20.20 -3.48 1.27
N CYS A 23 -19.76 -2.87 2.37
CA CYS A 23 -18.67 -1.90 2.33
C CYS A 23 -17.35 -2.65 2.37
N THR A 24 -16.41 -2.24 1.52
CA THR A 24 -15.02 -2.69 1.59
C THR A 24 -14.21 -1.74 2.46
N ILE A 25 -13.38 -2.28 3.34
CA ILE A 25 -12.53 -1.52 4.25
C ILE A 25 -11.10 -1.95 4.00
N ALA A 26 -10.21 -0.98 3.77
CA ALA A 26 -8.79 -1.26 3.62
C ALA A 26 -8.11 -1.26 5.00
N SER A 27 -7.12 -2.13 5.18
CA SER A 27 -6.25 -2.13 6.35
C SER A 27 -4.86 -2.64 5.97
N HIS A 28 -3.88 -2.31 6.81
CA HIS A 28 -2.50 -2.71 6.65
C HIS A 28 -1.88 -3.04 8.00
N GLU A 29 -1.15 -4.14 8.08
CA GLU A 29 -0.37 -4.52 9.26
C GLU A 29 1.00 -3.81 9.18
N ALA A 30 1.18 -2.76 9.98
CA ALA A 30 2.45 -2.04 10.05
C ALA A 30 3.56 -2.97 10.59
N LYS A 31 4.58 -3.25 9.77
CA LYS A 31 5.72 -4.11 10.12
C LYS A 31 6.91 -3.31 10.62
N ASN A 32 7.13 -2.12 10.05
CA ASN A 32 8.25 -1.27 10.40
C ASN A 32 7.74 0.02 11.05
N LYS A 33 8.23 0.32 12.26
CA LYS A 33 7.97 1.61 12.92
C LYS A 33 8.44 2.73 11.99
N PHE A 34 7.66 3.81 11.94
CA PHE A 34 7.96 5.02 11.17
C PHE A 34 9.43 5.41 11.35
N TRP A 35 10.22 5.30 10.28
CA TRP A 35 11.59 5.82 10.33
C TRP A 35 11.47 7.34 10.51
N SER A 36 12.28 7.87 11.42
CA SER A 36 12.40 9.30 11.67
C SER A 36 13.87 9.67 11.66
N MET A 37 14.17 10.84 11.10
CA MET A 37 15.53 11.36 11.07
C MET A 37 16.05 11.52 12.50
N GLN A 38 17.18 10.90 12.80
CA GLN A 38 17.86 11.06 14.08
C GLN A 38 18.83 12.24 14.00
N SER A 39 19.02 12.95 15.11
CA SER A 39 19.80 14.20 15.17
C SER A 39 21.29 14.02 14.83
N ASP A 40 21.79 12.81 14.89
CA ASP A 40 23.19 12.40 14.68
C ASP A 40 23.46 11.85 13.27
N ILE A 41 22.44 11.69 12.43
CA ILE A 41 22.60 11.19 11.05
C ILE A 41 22.95 12.37 10.12
N GLN A 42 24.03 12.22 9.35
CA GLN A 42 24.37 13.18 8.29
C GLN A 42 23.38 13.04 7.12
N ARG A 43 22.92 14.17 6.59
CA ARG A 43 22.08 14.16 5.38
C ARG A 43 22.86 13.64 4.17
N LEU A 44 22.19 12.81 3.39
CA LEU A 44 22.67 12.32 2.10
C LEU A 44 22.52 13.40 1.01
N PRO A 45 23.25 13.30 -0.11
CA PRO A 45 23.19 14.29 -1.18
C PRO A 45 21.80 14.43 -1.80
N SER A 46 21.64 15.46 -2.62
CA SER A 46 20.40 15.68 -3.36
C SER A 46 20.10 14.52 -4.32
N ILE A 47 18.86 14.05 -4.33
CA ILE A 47 18.42 12.94 -5.17
C ILE A 47 17.27 13.35 -6.11
N SER A 48 17.18 12.67 -7.25
CA SER A 48 15.96 12.62 -8.05
C SER A 48 15.21 11.33 -7.74
N VAL A 49 13.91 11.43 -7.41
CA VAL A 49 13.07 10.24 -7.23
C VAL A 49 12.15 10.11 -8.43
N VAL A 50 12.31 9.00 -9.14
CA VAL A 50 11.54 8.67 -10.34
C VAL A 50 10.57 7.55 -10.02
N ALA A 51 9.28 7.83 -10.01
CA ALA A 51 8.25 6.82 -9.79
C ALA A 51 7.22 6.87 -10.91
N GLU A 52 6.62 5.72 -11.23
CA GLU A 52 5.48 5.68 -12.14
C GLU A 52 4.35 6.58 -11.59
N PRO A 53 3.65 7.34 -12.46
CA PRO A 53 2.57 8.21 -12.02
C PRO A 53 1.46 7.38 -11.38
N GLY A 54 1.03 7.79 -10.19
CA GLY A 54 0.00 7.11 -9.42
C GLY A 54 -0.52 7.98 -8.28
N TYR A 55 -1.42 7.42 -7.48
CA TYR A 55 -2.01 8.13 -6.33
C TYR A 55 -0.99 8.47 -5.24
N ILE A 56 0.10 7.71 -5.15
CA ILE A 56 1.16 7.91 -4.16
C ILE A 56 2.31 8.70 -4.77
N SER A 57 2.67 9.81 -4.12
CA SER A 57 3.86 10.59 -4.49
C SER A 57 5.08 10.14 -3.69
N TYR A 58 5.85 9.20 -4.25
CA TYR A 58 7.14 8.78 -3.67
C TYR A 58 8.11 9.94 -3.43
N PRO A 59 8.30 10.90 -4.35
CA PRO A 59 9.16 12.06 -4.09
C PRO A 59 8.75 12.83 -2.82
N LEU A 60 7.45 12.99 -2.60
CA LEU A 60 6.92 13.63 -1.39
C LEU A 60 7.20 12.80 -0.14
N LEU A 61 7.03 11.47 -0.21
CA LEU A 61 7.36 10.57 0.90
C LEU A 61 8.85 10.67 1.27
N PHE A 62 9.76 10.63 0.29
CA PHE A 62 11.19 10.81 0.51
C PHE A 62 11.53 12.18 1.10
N ALA A 63 10.92 13.26 0.61
CA ALA A 63 11.13 14.61 1.13
C ALA A 63 10.72 14.73 2.61
N ARG A 64 9.61 14.09 3.01
CA ARG A 64 9.14 14.08 4.41
C ARG A 64 10.10 13.37 5.37
N LYS A 65 10.95 12.47 4.87
CA LYS A 65 11.97 11.80 5.69
C LYS A 65 13.13 12.74 6.04
N GLN A 66 13.40 13.78 5.25
CA GLN A 66 14.49 14.73 5.51
C GLN A 66 15.88 14.07 5.61
N LEU A 67 16.04 12.86 5.05
CA LEU A 67 17.32 12.15 4.96
C LEU A 67 18.25 12.78 3.92
N PHE A 68 17.68 13.26 2.82
CA PHE A 68 18.42 13.84 1.70
C PHE A 68 18.41 15.37 1.79
N GLU A 69 19.47 16.01 1.30
CA GLU A 69 19.60 17.48 1.25
C GLU A 69 18.48 18.12 0.43
N ASN A 70 18.14 17.51 -0.71
CA ASN A 70 17.01 17.88 -1.54
C ASN A 70 16.42 16.63 -2.23
N VAL A 71 15.13 16.65 -2.53
CA VAL A 71 14.43 15.59 -3.27
C VAL A 71 13.70 16.21 -4.44
N ALA A 72 14.13 15.86 -5.65
CA ALA A 72 13.58 16.39 -6.88
C ALA A 72 12.67 15.41 -7.61
N THR A 73 11.74 15.97 -8.39
CA THR A 73 10.79 15.24 -9.24
C THR A 73 11.27 15.30 -10.70
N CYS A 74 12.19 14.42 -11.09
CA CYS A 74 12.49 14.03 -12.48
C CYS A 74 12.88 15.07 -13.56
N THR A 75 13.23 16.32 -13.23
CA THR A 75 13.46 17.34 -14.28
C THR A 75 14.88 17.92 -14.34
N GLY A 76 15.87 17.28 -13.71
CA GLY A 76 17.27 17.69 -13.82
C GLY A 76 18.23 16.52 -13.84
N THR A 77 19.47 16.75 -14.28
CA THR A 77 20.56 15.79 -14.14
C THR A 77 20.99 15.76 -12.68
N TYR A 78 20.50 14.79 -11.92
CA TYR A 78 20.94 14.58 -10.54
C TYR A 78 22.02 13.51 -10.53
N PRO A 79 23.07 13.67 -9.70
CA PRO A 79 24.11 12.66 -9.60
C PRO A 79 23.60 11.35 -9.00
N VAL A 80 22.52 11.39 -8.22
CA VAL A 80 21.88 10.22 -7.63
C VAL A 80 20.41 10.20 -8.04
N GLU A 81 19.96 9.07 -8.57
CA GLU A 81 18.56 8.82 -8.93
C GLU A 81 18.06 7.57 -8.23
N ILE A 82 16.82 7.63 -7.73
CA ILE A 82 16.13 6.49 -7.13
C ILE A 82 14.88 6.23 -7.95
N GLU A 83 14.91 5.16 -8.74
CA GLU A 83 13.73 4.70 -9.47
C GLU A 83 12.89 3.79 -8.57
N VAL A 84 11.60 4.04 -8.51
CA VAL A 84 10.63 3.29 -7.72
C VAL A 84 9.62 2.66 -8.65
N LYS A 85 9.53 1.34 -8.62
CA LYS A 85 8.53 0.57 -9.36
C LYS A 85 7.66 -0.23 -8.40
N VAL A 86 6.35 -0.04 -8.48
CA VAL A 86 5.39 -0.76 -7.64
C VAL A 86 4.60 -1.72 -8.49
N THR A 87 4.63 -3.00 -8.13
CA THR A 87 3.78 -4.04 -8.71
C THR A 87 2.63 -4.34 -7.76
N VAL A 88 1.42 -4.18 -8.26
CA VAL A 88 0.18 -4.45 -7.53
C VAL A 88 -0.44 -5.72 -8.10
N LYS A 89 -0.72 -6.69 -7.23
CA LYS A 89 -1.47 -7.90 -7.61
C LYS A 89 -2.86 -7.89 -6.96
N PRO A 90 -3.88 -8.37 -7.68
CA PRO A 90 -5.21 -8.56 -7.10
C PRO A 90 -5.15 -9.63 -6.00
N ALA A 91 -6.16 -9.64 -5.13
CA ALA A 91 -6.21 -10.61 -4.04
C ALA A 91 -6.27 -12.05 -4.56
N GLU A 92 -5.33 -12.88 -4.10
CA GLU A 92 -5.23 -14.29 -4.48
C GLU A 92 -6.48 -15.09 -4.09
N ASN A 93 -7.20 -14.62 -3.07
CA ASN A 93 -8.31 -15.31 -2.43
C ASN A 93 -9.68 -14.63 -2.64
N ILE A 94 -9.84 -13.85 -3.71
CA ILE A 94 -11.06 -13.05 -3.96
C ILE A 94 -12.31 -13.92 -4.18
N PHE A 95 -12.21 -15.06 -4.86
CA PHE A 95 -13.35 -15.96 -5.06
C PHE A 95 -13.80 -16.64 -3.77
N ALA A 96 -12.85 -16.99 -2.91
CA ALA A 96 -13.15 -17.47 -1.56
C ALA A 96 -13.83 -16.36 -0.74
N ALA A 97 -13.38 -15.10 -0.87
CA ALA A 97 -14.01 -13.94 -0.24
C ALA A 97 -15.49 -13.81 -0.61
N LEU A 98 -15.77 -13.85 -1.92
CA LEU A 98 -17.12 -13.73 -2.45
C LEU A 98 -18.02 -14.88 -2.01
N SER A 99 -17.49 -16.11 -1.98
CA SER A 99 -18.22 -17.29 -1.50
C SER A 99 -18.63 -17.15 -0.03
N TRP A 100 -17.75 -16.63 0.82
CA TRP A 100 -18.04 -16.40 2.24
C TRP A 100 -19.07 -15.29 2.49
N LEU A 101 -19.16 -14.28 1.60
CA LEU A 101 -20.24 -13.29 1.66
C LEU A 101 -21.60 -13.91 1.36
N VAL A 102 -21.67 -14.82 0.39
CA VAL A 102 -22.90 -15.56 0.08
C VAL A 102 -23.33 -16.43 1.26
N VAL A 103 -22.39 -17.14 1.89
CA VAL A 103 -22.65 -17.94 3.11
C VAL A 103 -23.10 -17.05 4.27
N SER A 104 -22.46 -15.90 4.46
CA SER A 104 -22.82 -14.94 5.50
C SER A 104 -24.24 -14.40 5.31
N GLY A 105 -24.59 -14.04 4.08
CA GLY A 105 -25.94 -13.61 3.73
C GLY A 105 -27.00 -14.68 3.93
N SER A 106 -26.66 -15.93 3.61
CA SER A 106 -27.59 -17.06 3.70
C SER A 106 -27.80 -17.53 5.15
N SER A 107 -26.81 -17.33 6.02
CA SER A 107 -26.86 -17.76 7.42
C SER A 107 -27.43 -16.69 8.37
N GLY A 108 -27.56 -15.44 7.92
CA GLY A 108 -27.93 -14.31 8.78
C GLY A 108 -26.82 -13.88 9.75
N PHE A 109 -25.65 -14.53 9.69
CA PHE A 109 -24.45 -14.18 10.45
C PHE A 109 -23.41 -13.58 9.49
N LEU A 110 -22.97 -12.36 9.77
CA LEU A 110 -21.94 -11.69 8.96
C LEU A 110 -20.55 -12.16 9.38
N ILE A 111 -19.89 -12.94 8.52
CA ILE A 111 -18.51 -13.38 8.72
C ILE A 111 -17.61 -12.38 7.96
N PRO A 112 -16.80 -11.55 8.65
CA PRO A 112 -15.88 -10.66 7.98
C PRO A 112 -14.83 -11.50 7.24
N TYR A 113 -14.67 -11.24 5.95
CA TYR A 113 -13.64 -11.91 5.16
C TYR A 113 -12.49 -10.96 4.84
N ARG A 114 -11.26 -11.47 4.99
CA ARG A 114 -10.01 -10.75 4.70
C ARG A 114 -9.40 -11.23 3.38
N ALA A 115 -9.41 -10.36 2.37
CA ALA A 115 -8.71 -10.57 1.11
C ALA A 115 -7.31 -9.92 1.16
N ALA A 116 -6.26 -10.68 0.87
CA ALA A 116 -4.89 -10.19 0.89
C ALA A 116 -4.45 -9.81 -0.52
N ASN A 117 -4.12 -8.54 -0.74
CA ASN A 117 -3.65 -8.01 -2.02
C ASN A 117 -2.15 -7.74 -1.93
N PRO A 118 -1.30 -8.55 -2.58
CA PRO A 118 0.13 -8.34 -2.56
C PRO A 118 0.53 -7.00 -3.19
N ARG A 119 1.51 -6.35 -2.58
CA ARG A 119 2.19 -5.14 -3.03
C ARG A 119 3.67 -5.45 -3.05
N GLN A 120 4.34 -5.19 -4.16
CA GLN A 120 5.78 -5.34 -4.28
C GLN A 120 6.36 -4.00 -4.72
N ALA A 121 7.39 -3.51 -4.04
CA ALA A 121 8.10 -2.30 -4.43
C ALA A 121 9.56 -2.63 -4.72
N GLU A 122 10.05 -2.15 -5.85
CA GLU A 122 11.44 -2.23 -6.27
C GLU A 122 12.03 -0.82 -6.29
N PHE A 123 13.13 -0.63 -5.55
CA PHE A 123 13.90 0.62 -5.53
C PHE A 123 15.24 0.38 -6.20
N THR A 124 15.48 1.08 -7.30
CA THR A 124 16.74 1.01 -8.05
C THR A 124 17.52 2.28 -7.81
N VAL A 125 18.70 2.17 -7.21
CA VAL A 125 19.60 3.30 -6.95
C VAL A 125 20.58 3.39 -8.09
N LYS A 126 20.57 4.54 -8.78
CA LYS A 126 21.50 4.88 -9.84
C LYS A 126 22.39 6.05 -9.42
N VAL A 127 23.66 5.97 -9.79
CA VAL A 127 24.62 7.05 -9.57
C VAL A 127 25.24 7.39 -10.92
N HIS A 128 25.14 8.65 -11.34
CA HIS A 128 25.52 9.13 -12.67
C HIS A 128 24.93 8.29 -13.83
N GLY A 129 23.68 7.84 -13.65
CA GLY A 129 22.97 7.01 -14.64
C GLY A 129 23.27 5.51 -14.59
N GLU A 130 24.25 5.07 -13.80
CA GLU A 130 24.59 3.66 -13.64
C GLU A 130 23.84 3.03 -12.46
N GLU A 131 23.18 1.89 -12.68
CA GLU A 131 22.54 1.12 -11.60
C GLU A 131 23.60 0.54 -10.65
N ILE A 132 23.57 0.97 -9.40
CA ILE A 132 24.49 0.51 -8.36
C ILE A 132 23.87 -0.60 -7.52
N LYS A 133 22.59 -0.48 -7.20
CA LYS A 133 21.89 -1.47 -6.36
C LYS A 133 20.38 -1.43 -6.55
N LYS A 134 19.77 -2.59 -6.31
CA LYS A 134 18.32 -2.80 -6.33
C LYS A 134 17.84 -3.40 -5.03
N PHE A 135 16.77 -2.85 -4.48
CA PHE A 135 16.09 -3.32 -3.28
C PHE A 135 14.67 -3.75 -3.61
N LYS A 136 14.21 -4.83 -3.00
CA LYS A 136 12.86 -5.37 -3.22
C LYS A 136 12.17 -5.55 -1.88
N TYR A 137 10.92 -5.11 -1.81
CA TYR A 137 10.10 -5.17 -0.62
C TYR A 137 8.72 -5.70 -0.97
N ASP A 138 8.18 -6.52 -0.07
CA ASP A 138 6.87 -7.14 -0.23
C ASP A 138 5.97 -6.80 0.95
N ASP A 139 4.72 -6.49 0.64
CA ASP A 139 3.69 -6.23 1.63
C ASP A 139 2.30 -6.66 1.18
N ASN A 140 1.34 -6.60 2.11
CA ASN A 140 -0.04 -6.92 1.83
C ASN A 140 -0.97 -5.78 2.24
N LYS A 141 -1.84 -5.38 1.31
CA LYS A 141 -3.05 -4.62 1.62
C LYS A 141 -4.18 -5.59 1.90
N TYR A 142 -4.79 -5.47 3.07
CA TYR A 142 -5.94 -6.30 3.44
C TYR A 142 -7.23 -5.55 3.16
N VAL A 143 -8.13 -6.18 2.41
CA VAL A 143 -9.48 -5.69 2.19
C VAL A 143 -10.45 -6.55 2.99
N TRP A 144 -11.22 -5.91 3.86
CA TRP A 144 -12.31 -6.53 4.59
C TRP A 144 -13.62 -6.25 3.88
N ILE A 145 -14.48 -7.27 3.77
CA ILE A 145 -15.81 -7.13 3.19
C ILE A 145 -16.85 -7.48 4.25
N ALA A 146 -17.78 -6.56 4.50
CA ALA A 146 -18.88 -6.76 5.44
C ALA A 146 -20.06 -5.81 5.19
N SER A 147 -21.23 -6.11 5.75
CA SER A 147 -22.42 -5.25 5.60
C SER A 147 -22.42 -4.06 6.57
N LEU A 148 -23.06 -2.97 6.13
CA LEU A 148 -23.12 -1.64 6.76
C LEU A 148 -23.46 -1.62 8.27
N GLY A 149 -24.20 -2.62 8.78
CA GLY A 149 -24.70 -2.64 10.15
C GLY A 149 -23.65 -2.85 11.25
N VAL A 150 -22.47 -3.40 10.92
CA VAL A 150 -21.42 -3.76 11.90
C VAL A 150 -20.25 -2.74 11.89
N PHE A 151 -20.16 -1.90 10.87
CA PHE A 151 -18.98 -1.06 10.59
C PHE A 151 -19.24 0.44 10.72
N SER A 152 -20.24 0.87 11.50
CA SER A 152 -20.47 2.29 11.80
C SER A 152 -19.26 2.98 12.46
N GLY A 153 -18.39 2.23 13.15
CA GLY A 153 -17.11 2.72 13.68
C GLY A 153 -15.91 2.64 12.72
N ALA A 154 -16.07 2.08 11.51
CA ALA A 154 -14.97 1.81 10.59
C ALA A 154 -14.93 2.68 9.33
N LEU A 155 -15.87 3.61 9.21
CA LEU A 155 -15.78 4.78 8.33
C LEU A 155 -14.78 5.84 8.87
N SER A 156 -13.74 5.39 9.58
CA SER A 156 -12.65 6.23 10.03
C SER A 156 -11.67 6.44 8.89
N GLN A 157 -11.12 7.66 8.74
CA GLN A 157 -10.03 7.97 7.80
C GLN A 157 -8.87 6.96 7.84
N LYS A 158 -8.66 6.29 8.98
CA LYS A 158 -7.61 5.27 9.16
C LYS A 158 -7.79 4.02 8.29
N ASN A 159 -8.97 3.81 7.72
CA ASN A 159 -9.27 2.69 6.84
C ASN A 159 -9.59 3.12 5.40
N ASP A 160 -9.36 4.39 5.08
CA ASP A 160 -9.47 4.89 3.71
C ASP A 160 -8.42 4.22 2.82
N GLU A 161 -8.82 3.85 1.62
CA GLU A 161 -7.96 3.12 0.68
C GLU A 161 -6.72 3.92 0.33
N TYR A 162 -6.86 5.24 0.15
CA TYR A 162 -5.73 6.13 -0.13
C TYR A 162 -4.74 6.21 1.04
N TYR A 163 -5.27 6.35 2.26
CA TYR A 163 -4.45 6.39 3.46
C TYR A 163 -3.67 5.08 3.66
N VAL A 164 -4.32 3.94 3.42
CA VAL A 164 -3.68 2.62 3.55
C VAL A 164 -2.60 2.40 2.49
N GLU A 165 -2.82 2.80 1.24
CA GLU A 165 -1.78 2.74 0.19
C GLU A 165 -0.61 3.68 0.52
N GLU A 166 -0.86 4.86 1.10
CA GLU A 166 0.19 5.77 1.58
C GLU A 166 1.00 5.17 2.74
N LEU A 167 0.34 4.49 3.69
CA LEU A 167 1.02 3.79 4.78
C LEU A 167 1.94 2.67 4.28
N ILE A 168 1.47 1.87 3.32
CA ILE A 168 2.29 0.80 2.71
C ILE A 168 3.49 1.40 1.99
N ALA A 169 3.28 2.46 1.20
CA ALA A 169 4.37 3.14 0.51
C ALA A 169 5.38 3.77 1.49
N ASP A 170 4.91 4.38 2.58
CA ASP A 170 5.78 4.90 3.64
C ASP A 170 6.60 3.78 4.28
N GLN A 171 6.00 2.62 4.52
CA GLN A 171 6.70 1.43 5.03
C GLN A 171 7.78 0.93 4.06
N PHE A 172 7.52 0.94 2.75
CA PHE A 172 8.54 0.63 1.75
C PHE A 172 9.70 1.62 1.78
N VAL A 173 9.43 2.93 1.85
CA VAL A 173 10.47 3.97 1.97
C VAL A 173 11.27 3.82 3.26
N ASN A 174 10.60 3.53 4.39
CA ASN A 174 11.27 3.29 5.66
C ASN A 174 12.22 2.09 5.59
N SER A 175 11.76 0.98 4.98
CA SER A 175 12.55 -0.24 4.81
C SER A 175 13.77 0.04 3.92
N PHE A 176 13.56 0.76 2.82
CA PHE A 176 14.62 1.23 1.94
C PHE A 176 15.68 2.04 2.70
N ILE A 177 15.28 3.05 3.47
CA ILE A 177 16.21 3.89 4.22
C ILE A 177 16.98 3.07 5.28
N ILE A 178 16.30 2.17 5.99
CA ILE A 178 16.93 1.32 6.98
C ILE A 178 18.02 0.45 6.33
N ASP A 179 17.72 -0.16 5.18
CA ASP A 179 18.70 -1.01 4.49
C ASP A 179 19.80 -0.20 3.80
N LEU A 180 19.50 1.02 3.36
CA LEU A 180 20.48 1.98 2.86
C LEU A 180 21.53 2.30 3.94
N HIS A 181 21.11 2.56 5.17
CA HIS A 181 22.02 2.82 6.28
C HIS A 181 22.82 1.60 6.73
N LYS A 182 22.28 0.39 6.56
CA LYS A 182 23.02 -0.85 6.84
C LYS A 182 24.11 -1.11 5.79
N ASP A 183 23.91 -0.67 4.56
CA ASP A 183 24.88 -0.83 3.48
C ASP A 183 25.88 0.33 3.43
N LYS A 184 26.96 0.19 4.21
CA LYS A 184 28.06 1.18 4.25
C LYS A 184 28.66 1.46 2.87
N SER A 185 28.80 0.43 2.01
CA SER A 185 29.41 0.63 0.69
C SER A 185 28.54 1.48 -0.21
N LEU A 186 27.22 1.28 -0.18
CA LEU A 186 26.29 2.12 -0.93
C LEU A 186 26.23 3.53 -0.34
N HIS A 187 26.17 3.64 0.99
CA HIS A 187 26.15 4.92 1.69
C HIS A 187 27.36 5.79 1.34
N ASP A 188 28.57 5.22 1.35
CA ASP A 188 29.80 5.93 1.00
C ASP A 188 29.82 6.35 -0.48
N LYS A 189 29.35 5.48 -1.38
CA LYS A 189 29.20 5.82 -2.81
C LYS A 189 28.26 6.99 -3.02
N LEU A 190 27.13 7.01 -2.31
CA LEU A 190 26.19 8.11 -2.38
C LEU A 190 26.82 9.40 -1.89
N LEU A 191 27.50 9.39 -0.74
CA LEU A 191 28.19 10.57 -0.21
C LEU A 191 29.28 11.11 -1.16
N SER A 192 29.94 10.23 -1.92
CA SER A 192 30.97 10.60 -2.89
C SER A 192 30.43 11.18 -4.20
N ALA A 193 29.13 11.01 -4.48
CA ALA A 193 28.49 11.45 -5.72
C ALA A 193 28.07 12.94 -5.71
N LYS A 194 28.58 13.74 -4.78
CA LYS A 194 28.25 15.18 -4.67
C LYS A 194 28.75 15.99 -5.86
#